data_AF-A0A3M8B7Q7-F1
#
_entry.id   AF-A0A3M8B7Q7-F1
#
_cell.length_a   1.000
_cell.length_b   1.000
_cell.length_c   1.000
_cell.angle_alpha   90.00
_cell.angle_beta   90.00
_cell.angle_gamma   90.00
#
_symmetry.space_group_name_H-M   'P 1'
#
loop_
_entity.id
_entity.type
_entity.pdbx_description
1 polymer ?
#
loop_
_entity_poly.entity_id
_entity_poly.type
_entity_poly.pdbx_seq_one_letter_code
_entity_poly.pdbx_strand_id
1 'polypeptide(L)'
;MKENQTKLKLIAIKTKEKVFISDNIENSYYHTSRIKQYLFDGVEPKETYQKSWYELKSIPNKVERRVPPQRINERYELKAGFPESELTPKIINEKYIDEDSPYAEVIGLYEKKFELTEETYEEIPFEINIIEELDQFEITKQEYELKYNFLDLLNTHPVLLPTKPCKMTRKDSFNIIRKYIRENIDQRYAKIDADYDFVFRVKKKIELYEPFEYEVNLNQGTRRKPNFVKRYRNTKEITILEISPDVKKDYEPATEFSGENEQDLKNKINTYLQELIAEINRPYVECKHCQGYGVVLKEDN
;
A
#
# COMPACT_ATOMS: atom_id res chain seq x y z
N MET A 1 27.23 29.03 -28.86
CA MET A 1 25.90 29.32 -28.29
C MET A 1 25.27 28.02 -27.83
N LYS A 2 25.66 27.55 -26.65
CA LYS A 2 24.96 26.57 -25.80
C LYS A 2 24.89 27.33 -24.47
N GLU A 3 23.78 27.54 -23.79
CA GLU A 3 22.84 26.56 -23.30
C GLU A 3 21.53 27.30 -22.92
N ASN A 4 20.39 26.85 -23.45
CA ASN A 4 19.17 26.93 -22.64
C ASN A 4 19.31 25.81 -21.60
N GLN A 5 20.07 26.05 -20.52
CA GLN A 5 20.04 25.18 -19.35
C GLN A 5 18.61 25.25 -18.80
N THR A 6 17.81 24.26 -19.14
CA THR A 6 16.43 24.11 -18.68
C THR A 6 16.50 23.88 -17.18
N LYS A 7 16.20 24.94 -16.40
CA LYS A 7 16.20 24.91 -14.95
C LYS A 7 15.28 23.79 -14.46
N LEU A 8 15.80 22.90 -13.60
CA LEU A 8 15.02 21.81 -13.02
C LEU A 8 13.99 22.39 -12.06
N LYS A 9 12.69 22.19 -12.34
CA LYS A 9 11.62 22.65 -11.45
C LYS A 9 11.14 21.50 -10.58
N LEU A 10 11.06 21.73 -9.28
CA LEU A 10 10.65 20.77 -8.28
C LEU A 10 9.58 21.39 -7.37
N ILE A 11 8.73 20.53 -6.83
CA ILE A 11 7.85 20.86 -5.72
C ILE A 11 8.34 20.16 -4.46
N ALA A 12 8.13 20.79 -3.31
CA ALA A 12 8.53 20.22 -2.02
C ALA A 12 7.46 20.36 -0.95
N ILE A 13 7.42 19.40 -0.03
CA ILE A 13 6.72 19.45 1.24
C ILE A 13 7.77 19.42 2.32
N LYS A 14 7.79 20.45 3.17
CA LYS A 14 8.81 20.58 4.22
C LYS A 14 8.22 20.16 5.56
N THR A 15 8.98 19.34 6.28
CA THR A 15 8.69 19.00 7.68
C THR A 15 9.82 19.46 8.60
N LYS A 16 9.65 19.35 9.92
CA LYS A 16 10.70 19.72 10.88
C LYS A 16 11.99 18.91 10.71
N GLU A 17 11.87 17.65 10.28
CA GLU A 17 13.01 16.72 10.22
C GLU A 17 13.45 16.37 8.79
N LYS A 18 12.54 16.49 7.82
CA LYS A 18 12.70 15.95 6.47
C LYS A 18 12.03 16.81 5.41
N VAL A 19 12.39 16.62 4.16
CA VAL A 19 11.78 17.28 3.01
C VAL A 19 11.40 16.23 1.98
N PHE A 20 10.15 16.29 1.51
CA PHE A 20 9.71 15.46 0.39
C PHE A 20 9.76 16.29 -0.88
N ILE A 21 10.32 15.73 -1.96
CA ILE A 21 10.45 16.40 -3.25
C ILE A 21 9.79 15.59 -4.37
N SER A 22 9.30 16.29 -5.38
CA SER A 22 8.74 15.70 -6.59
C SER A 22 8.98 16.62 -7.79
N ASP A 23 9.18 16.01 -8.95
CA ASP A 23 9.29 16.68 -10.25
C ASP A 23 7.95 16.66 -11.01
N ASN A 24 6.92 16.02 -10.44
CA ASN A 24 5.58 15.96 -10.99
C ASN A 24 4.72 17.16 -10.54
N ILE A 25 5.03 18.34 -11.05
CA ILE A 25 4.38 19.61 -10.64
C ILE A 25 2.88 19.62 -10.95
N GLU A 26 2.49 19.07 -12.10
CA GLU A 26 1.09 19.03 -12.56
C GLU A 26 0.31 17.82 -12.02
N ASN A 27 0.96 16.98 -11.19
CA ASN A 27 0.39 15.73 -10.69
C ASN A 27 -0.19 14.84 -11.79
N SER A 28 0.55 14.70 -12.91
CA SER A 28 0.15 13.85 -14.04
C SER A 28 0.30 12.37 -13.71
N TYR A 29 -0.69 11.57 -14.10
CA TYR A 29 -0.73 10.12 -13.84
C TYR A 29 0.37 9.34 -14.57
N TYR A 30 0.72 9.76 -15.79
CA TYR A 30 1.73 9.10 -16.63
C TYR A 30 3.13 9.70 -16.46
N HIS A 31 3.35 10.47 -15.38
CA HIS A 31 4.63 11.10 -15.12
C HIS A 31 5.71 10.08 -14.77
N THR A 32 6.83 10.13 -15.49
CA THR A 32 8.02 9.33 -15.18
C THR A 32 9.05 10.24 -14.55
N SER A 33 9.26 10.07 -13.24
CA SER A 33 10.19 10.89 -12.48
C SER A 33 11.63 10.67 -12.91
N ARG A 34 12.36 11.76 -13.09
CA ARG A 34 13.81 11.79 -13.39
C ARG A 34 14.64 12.02 -12.13
N ILE A 35 14.02 12.19 -10.96
CA ILE A 35 14.69 12.48 -9.68
C ILE A 35 15.80 11.47 -9.35
N LYS A 36 15.63 10.18 -9.69
CA LYS A 36 16.65 9.14 -9.48
C LYS A 36 17.97 9.35 -10.23
N GLN A 37 17.96 10.18 -11.28
CA GLN A 37 19.14 10.47 -12.09
C GLN A 37 19.99 11.60 -11.49
N TYR A 38 19.51 12.23 -10.40
CA TYR A 38 20.15 13.36 -9.74
C TYR A 38 20.60 13.01 -8.33
N LEU A 39 21.70 13.64 -7.91
CA LEU A 39 22.15 13.69 -6.52
C LEU A 39 21.77 15.03 -5.90
N PHE A 40 21.31 14.99 -4.67
CA PHE A 40 20.93 16.16 -3.88
C PHE A 40 21.94 16.30 -2.74
N ASP A 41 22.77 17.34 -2.79
CA ASP A 41 23.93 17.53 -1.90
C ASP A 41 24.83 16.28 -1.80
N GLY A 42 25.05 15.59 -2.94
CA GLY A 42 25.84 14.36 -3.02
C GLY A 42 25.14 13.10 -2.49
N VAL A 43 23.86 13.18 -2.13
CA VAL A 43 23.08 12.05 -1.60
C VAL A 43 21.98 11.65 -2.57
N GLU A 44 21.79 10.35 -2.75
CA GLU A 44 20.67 9.82 -3.52
C GLU A 44 19.34 10.00 -2.76
N PRO A 45 18.28 10.45 -3.44
CA PRO A 45 16.98 10.67 -2.83
C PRO A 45 16.31 9.33 -2.50
N LYS A 46 15.68 9.21 -1.32
CA LYS A 46 15.01 7.96 -0.92
C LYS A 46 13.61 7.87 -1.51
N GLU A 47 13.25 6.71 -2.05
CA GLU A 47 11.90 6.49 -2.58
C GLU A 47 10.86 6.42 -1.46
N THR A 48 9.70 7.04 -1.69
CA THR A 48 8.54 6.92 -0.80
C THR A 48 7.52 5.91 -1.35
N TYR A 49 6.43 5.67 -0.60
CA TYR A 49 5.34 4.81 -1.06
C TYR A 49 4.57 5.38 -2.27
N GLN A 50 4.69 6.68 -2.54
CA GLN A 50 4.02 7.34 -3.66
C GLN A 50 5.00 7.55 -4.82
N LYS A 51 4.57 7.13 -6.02
CA LYS A 51 5.38 7.30 -7.24
C LYS A 51 5.68 8.77 -7.48
N SER A 52 6.90 9.05 -7.90
CA SER A 52 7.43 10.41 -8.15
C SER A 52 7.69 11.27 -6.90
N TRP A 53 7.50 10.75 -5.68
CA TRP A 53 7.87 11.45 -4.45
C TRP A 53 9.06 10.79 -3.76
N TYR A 54 9.98 11.63 -3.32
CA TYR A 54 11.23 11.20 -2.68
C TYR A 54 11.50 11.96 -1.41
N GLU A 55 12.17 11.32 -0.46
CA GLU A 55 12.54 11.85 0.85
C GLU A 55 14.00 12.29 0.87
N LEU A 56 14.22 13.49 1.41
CA LEU A 56 15.50 14.12 1.70
C LEU A 56 15.54 14.55 3.18
N LYS A 57 16.75 14.72 3.71
CA LYS A 57 16.95 15.21 5.10
C LYS A 57 16.66 16.71 5.23
N SER A 58 16.98 17.48 4.20
CA SER A 58 16.86 18.94 4.19
C SER A 58 16.61 19.45 2.78
N ILE A 59 16.28 20.73 2.67
CA ILE A 59 16.22 21.41 1.37
C ILE A 59 17.64 21.39 0.79
N PRO A 60 17.82 20.88 -0.43
CA PRO A 60 19.14 20.76 -1.03
C PRO A 60 19.68 22.13 -1.43
N ASN A 61 20.99 22.32 -1.28
CA ASN A 61 21.68 23.50 -1.81
C ASN A 61 22.20 23.27 -3.23
N LYS A 62 22.49 22.01 -3.55
CA LYS A 62 23.15 21.58 -4.78
C LYS A 62 22.42 20.38 -5.39
N VAL A 63 22.20 20.43 -6.71
CA VAL A 63 21.68 19.30 -7.49
C VAL A 63 22.67 18.96 -8.59
N GLU A 64 23.09 17.71 -8.63
CA GLU A 64 24.07 17.21 -9.58
C GLU A 64 23.46 16.09 -10.43
N ARG A 65 23.72 16.09 -11.73
CA ARG A 65 23.31 15.01 -12.63
C ARG A 65 24.50 14.12 -12.96
N ARG A 66 24.29 12.80 -12.88
CA ARG A 66 25.28 11.83 -13.35
C ARG A 66 25.40 11.89 -14.87
N VAL A 67 26.60 12.16 -15.37
CA VAL A 67 26.93 12.08 -16.79
C VAL A 67 27.51 10.70 -17.06
N PRO A 68 26.88 9.88 -17.93
CA PRO A 68 27.39 8.56 -18.24
C PRO A 68 28.74 8.67 -18.96
N PRO A 69 29.61 7.66 -18.78
CA PRO A 69 30.91 7.64 -19.42
C PRO A 69 30.76 7.65 -20.95
N GLN A 70 31.46 8.55 -21.60
CA GLN A 70 31.46 8.67 -23.05
C GLN A 70 32.61 7.88 -23.64
N ARG A 71 32.38 7.29 -24.81
CA ARG A 71 33.44 6.64 -25.59
C ARG A 71 34.33 7.72 -26.20
N ILE A 72 35.62 7.62 -25.93
CA ILE A 72 36.67 8.46 -26.50
C ILE A 72 37.69 7.55 -27.19
N ASN A 73 38.43 8.10 -28.14
CA ASN A 73 39.50 7.40 -28.85
C ASN A 73 39.02 6.11 -29.53
N GLU A 74 37.87 6.16 -30.19
CA GLU A 74 37.37 5.05 -30.98
C GLU A 74 38.31 4.79 -32.17
N ARG A 75 38.97 3.63 -32.14
CA ARG A 75 40.00 3.21 -33.08
C ARG A 75 39.86 1.73 -33.40
N TYR A 76 40.41 1.35 -34.53
CA TYR A 76 40.50 -0.02 -35.01
C TYR A 76 41.96 -0.45 -34.90
N GLU A 77 42.23 -1.49 -34.12
CA GLU A 77 43.57 -2.07 -33.97
C GLU A 77 43.65 -3.39 -34.73
N LEU A 78 44.73 -3.59 -35.48
CA LEU A 78 44.92 -4.80 -36.29
C LEU A 78 44.99 -6.05 -35.39
N LYS A 79 44.24 -7.11 -35.74
CA LYS A 79 44.22 -8.37 -34.99
C LYS A 79 45.60 -9.02 -34.96
N ALA A 80 45.91 -9.68 -33.84
CA ALA A 80 47.16 -10.42 -33.70
C ALA A 80 47.25 -11.54 -34.76
N GLY A 81 48.31 -11.51 -35.58
CA GLY A 81 48.55 -12.50 -36.64
C GLY A 81 48.56 -11.91 -38.06
N PHE A 82 48.14 -10.67 -38.26
CA PHE A 82 48.23 -9.99 -39.55
C PHE A 82 49.47 -9.08 -39.62
N PRO A 83 50.19 -9.04 -40.76
CA PRO A 83 51.35 -8.17 -40.93
C PRO A 83 50.92 -6.71 -41.12
N GLU A 84 51.68 -5.81 -40.48
CA GLU A 84 51.54 -4.36 -40.67
C GLU A 84 52.08 -3.97 -42.04
N SER A 85 51.30 -3.24 -42.83
CA SER A 85 51.67 -2.73 -44.15
C SER A 85 51.01 -1.38 -44.43
N GLU A 86 51.35 -0.71 -45.53
CA GLU A 86 50.70 0.55 -45.92
C GLU A 86 49.18 0.40 -46.13
N LEU A 87 48.72 -0.79 -46.55
CA LEU A 87 47.29 -1.12 -46.71
C LEU A 87 46.66 -1.65 -45.41
N THR A 88 47.48 -2.10 -44.46
CA THR A 88 47.05 -2.65 -43.16
C THR A 88 47.80 -1.98 -42.00
N PRO A 89 47.59 -0.67 -41.78
CA PRO A 89 48.23 0.05 -40.67
C PRO A 89 47.83 -0.55 -39.32
N LYS A 90 48.69 -0.42 -38.31
CA LYS A 90 48.41 -1.02 -36.99
C LYS A 90 47.19 -0.41 -36.27
N ILE A 91 46.94 0.88 -36.49
CA ILE A 91 45.85 1.64 -35.83
C ILE A 91 45.17 2.53 -36.87
N ILE A 92 43.85 2.45 -36.97
CA ILE A 92 43.00 3.32 -37.80
C ILE A 92 42.00 4.04 -36.89
N ASN A 93 41.92 5.37 -36.93
CA ASN A 93 40.85 6.07 -36.22
C ASN A 93 39.52 5.86 -36.94
N GLU A 94 38.44 5.64 -36.18
CA GLU A 94 37.11 5.36 -36.75
C GLU A 94 36.62 6.44 -37.72
N LYS A 95 37.03 7.70 -37.52
CA LYS A 95 36.67 8.81 -38.41
C LYS A 95 37.18 8.68 -39.86
N TYR A 96 38.15 7.80 -40.12
CA TYR A 96 38.71 7.55 -41.46
C TYR A 96 38.12 6.31 -42.12
N ILE A 97 37.09 5.72 -41.52
CA ILE A 97 36.38 4.56 -42.03
C ILE A 97 34.99 5.04 -42.48
N ASP A 98 34.90 5.36 -43.76
CA ASP A 98 33.66 5.57 -44.50
C ASP A 98 33.59 4.55 -45.67
N GLU A 99 32.45 4.48 -46.35
CA GLU A 99 32.24 3.55 -47.48
C GLU A 99 33.22 3.81 -48.65
N ASP A 100 33.76 5.03 -48.74
CA ASP A 100 34.75 5.46 -49.74
C ASP A 100 36.21 5.29 -49.26
N SER A 101 36.41 4.77 -48.04
CA SER A 101 37.73 4.61 -47.43
C SER A 101 38.49 3.44 -48.04
N PRO A 102 39.81 3.57 -48.29
CA PRO A 102 40.66 2.44 -48.68
C PRO A 102 40.69 1.32 -47.62
N TYR A 103 40.21 1.60 -46.41
CA TYR A 103 40.18 0.65 -45.31
C TYR A 103 38.86 -0.13 -45.19
N ALA A 104 37.83 0.19 -45.99
CA ALA A 104 36.53 -0.48 -45.95
C ALA A 104 36.65 -1.99 -46.27
N GLU A 105 37.52 -2.35 -47.23
CA GLU A 105 37.74 -3.74 -47.66
C GLU A 105 38.51 -4.58 -46.62
N VAL A 106 39.38 -3.94 -45.83
CA VAL A 106 40.27 -4.59 -44.86
C VAL A 106 39.81 -4.47 -43.41
N ILE A 107 38.66 -3.83 -43.16
CA ILE A 107 38.14 -3.58 -41.79
C ILE A 107 37.93 -4.88 -40.98
N GLY A 108 37.62 -6.00 -41.64
CA GLY A 108 37.44 -7.31 -40.99
C GLY A 108 38.69 -7.84 -40.26
N LEU A 109 39.87 -7.30 -40.61
CA LEU A 109 41.16 -7.63 -40.00
C LEU A 109 41.41 -6.90 -38.68
N TYR A 110 40.53 -5.96 -38.31
CA TYR A 110 40.71 -5.10 -37.14
C TYR A 110 39.71 -5.42 -36.01
N GLU A 111 40.07 -5.02 -34.80
CA GLU A 111 39.22 -5.00 -33.61
C GLU A 111 38.95 -3.55 -33.21
N LYS A 112 37.67 -3.20 -33.03
CA LYS A 112 37.27 -1.89 -32.52
C LYS A 112 37.62 -1.78 -31.04
N LYS A 113 38.46 -0.81 -30.69
CA LYS A 113 38.80 -0.43 -29.31
C LYS A 113 38.40 1.02 -29.06
N PHE A 114 38.00 1.27 -27.81
CA PHE A 114 37.66 2.60 -27.33
C PHE A 114 38.07 2.71 -25.87
N GLU A 115 38.28 3.94 -25.43
CA GLU A 115 38.45 4.29 -24.02
C GLU A 115 37.14 4.89 -23.52
N LEU A 116 36.85 4.72 -22.22
CA LEU A 116 35.69 5.33 -21.58
C LEU A 116 36.19 6.48 -20.72
N THR A 117 35.52 7.62 -20.76
CA THR A 117 35.75 8.66 -19.74
C THR A 117 35.34 8.19 -18.37
N GLU A 118 35.91 8.81 -17.34
CA GLU A 118 35.39 8.67 -15.98
C GLU A 118 33.97 9.24 -15.88
N GLU A 119 33.20 8.73 -14.93
CA GLU A 119 31.88 9.25 -14.63
C GLU A 119 32.02 10.60 -13.94
N THR A 120 31.35 11.62 -14.48
CA THR A 120 31.36 12.97 -13.91
C THR A 120 29.98 13.40 -13.46
N TYR A 121 29.95 14.38 -12.58
CA TYR A 121 28.73 14.99 -12.06
C TYR A 121 28.69 16.45 -12.50
N GLU A 122 27.60 16.83 -13.17
CA GLU A 122 27.37 18.20 -13.61
C GLU A 122 26.34 18.87 -12.70
N GLU A 123 26.68 20.06 -12.20
CA GLU A 123 25.75 20.89 -11.44
C GLU A 123 24.65 21.45 -12.35
N ILE A 124 23.40 21.35 -11.92
CA ILE A 124 22.25 21.85 -12.69
C ILE A 124 21.51 22.92 -11.88
N PRO A 125 21.17 24.07 -12.51
CA PRO A 125 20.33 25.07 -11.85
C PRO A 125 18.92 24.49 -11.61
N PHE A 126 18.39 24.67 -10.40
CA PHE A 126 17.09 24.16 -10.00
C PHE A 126 16.23 25.21 -9.27
N GLU A 127 14.94 24.96 -9.20
CA GLU A 127 13.93 25.76 -8.49
C GLU A 127 13.06 24.83 -7.65
N ILE A 128 12.87 25.15 -6.38
CA ILE A 128 11.99 24.40 -5.48
C ILE A 128 10.86 25.30 -5.04
N ASN A 129 9.63 24.89 -5.35
CA ASN A 129 8.42 25.51 -4.82
C ASN A 129 7.89 24.69 -3.66
N ILE A 130 7.88 25.28 -2.46
CA ILE A 130 7.32 24.63 -1.26
C ILE A 130 5.80 24.77 -1.32
N ILE A 131 5.10 23.63 -1.39
CA ILE A 131 3.64 23.60 -1.46
C ILE A 131 3.03 23.78 -0.07
N GLU A 132 3.60 23.11 0.94
CA GLU A 132 3.10 23.17 2.32
C GLU A 132 4.25 22.90 3.31
N GLU A 133 4.19 23.55 4.48
CA GLU A 133 5.07 23.30 5.61
C GLU A 133 4.24 22.65 6.73
N LEU A 134 4.63 21.46 7.18
CA LEU A 134 3.92 20.69 8.20
C LEU A 134 4.85 20.31 9.35
N ASP A 135 4.31 20.18 10.55
CA ASP A 135 5.12 19.78 11.72
C ASP A 135 5.59 18.33 11.63
N GLN A 136 4.65 17.42 11.31
CA GLN A 136 4.87 15.99 11.17
C GLN A 136 4.06 15.49 9.98
N PHE A 137 4.71 14.87 9.00
CA PHE A 137 4.06 14.30 7.83
C PHE A 137 4.89 13.15 7.28
N GLU A 138 4.22 12.06 6.96
CA GLU A 138 4.82 10.90 6.31
C GLU A 138 3.92 10.44 5.18
N ILE A 139 4.52 10.15 4.03
CA ILE A 139 3.81 9.56 2.88
C ILE A 139 3.66 8.07 3.17
N THR A 140 2.51 7.66 3.74
CA THR A 140 2.19 6.26 3.99
C THR A 140 1.42 5.63 2.83
N LYS A 141 1.45 4.29 2.76
CA LYS A 141 0.59 3.56 1.83
C LYS A 141 -0.88 3.74 2.20
N GLN A 142 -1.69 4.13 1.22
CA GLN A 142 -3.14 4.15 1.36
C GLN A 142 -3.68 2.71 1.38
N GLU A 143 -4.29 2.34 2.50
CA GLU A 143 -4.87 1.00 2.70
C GLU A 143 -6.37 0.95 2.40
N TYR A 144 -7.02 2.10 2.47
CA TYR A 144 -8.47 2.24 2.38
C TYR A 144 -8.84 3.24 1.29
N GLU A 145 -9.99 3.01 0.65
CA GLU A 145 -10.56 3.97 -0.29
C GLU A 145 -11.26 5.08 0.50
N LEU A 146 -10.53 6.16 0.75
CA LEU A 146 -10.98 7.27 1.58
C LEU A 146 -11.72 8.31 0.74
N LYS A 147 -12.85 8.79 1.27
CA LYS A 147 -13.58 9.92 0.70
C LYS A 147 -13.23 11.19 1.44
N TYR A 148 -12.81 12.18 0.68
CA TYR A 148 -12.50 13.53 1.15
C TYR A 148 -13.60 14.51 0.74
N ASN A 149 -13.64 15.67 1.40
CA ASN A 149 -14.52 16.74 0.98
C ASN A 149 -14.09 17.26 -0.41
N PHE A 150 -15.07 17.67 -1.22
CA PHE A 150 -14.81 18.21 -2.54
C PHE A 150 -13.91 19.46 -2.51
N LEU A 151 -14.10 20.33 -1.51
CA LEU A 151 -13.25 21.52 -1.34
C LEU A 151 -11.79 21.15 -1.05
N ASP A 152 -11.56 20.10 -0.28
CA ASP A 152 -10.20 19.64 0.01
C ASP A 152 -9.56 19.06 -1.25
N LEU A 153 -10.31 18.29 -2.04
CA LEU A 153 -9.85 17.75 -3.32
C LEU A 153 -9.45 18.83 -4.34
N LEU A 154 -10.07 20.00 -4.30
CA LEU A 154 -9.74 21.11 -5.20
C LEU A 154 -8.54 21.93 -4.72
N ASN A 155 -8.44 22.16 -3.40
CA ASN A 155 -7.50 23.13 -2.85
C ASN A 155 -6.19 22.49 -2.36
N THR A 156 -6.15 21.17 -2.20
CA THR A 156 -5.01 20.48 -1.61
C THR A 156 -4.34 19.56 -2.61
N HIS A 157 -3.01 19.53 -2.58
CA HIS A 157 -2.26 18.61 -3.42
C HIS A 157 -2.59 17.16 -3.01
N PRO A 158 -2.76 16.21 -3.94
CA PRO A 158 -3.24 14.86 -3.61
C PRO A 158 -2.40 14.08 -2.59
N VAL A 159 -1.11 14.38 -2.49
CA VAL A 159 -0.18 13.80 -1.50
C VAL A 159 -0.53 14.22 -0.07
N LEU A 160 -1.14 15.40 0.09
CA LEU A 160 -1.47 16.01 1.38
C LEU A 160 -2.91 15.68 1.81
N LEU A 161 -3.71 15.04 0.94
CA LEU A 161 -5.07 14.60 1.29
C LEU A 161 -5.15 13.76 2.57
N PRO A 162 -4.20 12.84 2.89
CA PRO A 162 -4.21 12.09 4.15
C PRO A 162 -4.23 12.95 5.42
N THR A 163 -3.80 14.21 5.34
CA THR A 163 -3.82 15.15 6.47
C THR A 163 -5.19 15.81 6.67
N LYS A 164 -6.11 15.67 5.72
CA LYS A 164 -7.42 16.30 5.74
C LYS A 164 -8.50 15.35 6.28
N PRO A 165 -9.64 15.90 6.74
CA PRO A 165 -10.75 15.09 7.22
C PRO A 165 -11.23 14.10 6.17
N CYS A 166 -11.37 12.84 6.58
CA CYS A 166 -11.72 11.75 5.69
C CYS A 166 -12.84 10.89 6.26
N LYS A 167 -13.57 10.25 5.35
CA LYS A 167 -14.68 9.35 5.68
C LYS A 167 -14.55 8.07 4.88
N MET A 168 -14.96 6.98 5.50
CA MET A 168 -15.05 5.68 4.84
C MET A 168 -16.52 5.35 4.53
N THR A 169 -16.76 4.65 3.42
CA THR A 169 -18.13 4.25 3.09
C THR A 169 -18.63 3.13 3.99
N ARG A 170 -19.95 3.03 4.17
CA ARG A 170 -20.58 1.90 4.90
C ARG A 170 -20.26 0.54 4.31
N LYS A 171 -20.07 0.48 2.98
CA LYS A 171 -19.74 -0.78 2.30
C LYS A 171 -18.33 -1.24 2.67
N ASP A 172 -17.38 -0.30 2.68
CA ASP A 172 -16.00 -0.60 3.05
C ASP A 172 -15.89 -0.92 4.54
N SER A 173 -16.59 -0.17 5.40
CA SER A 173 -16.64 -0.46 6.84
C SER A 173 -17.24 -1.83 7.13
N PHE A 174 -18.35 -2.18 6.48
CA PHE A 174 -18.97 -3.50 6.56
C PHE A 174 -17.99 -4.60 6.16
N ASN A 175 -17.28 -4.44 5.04
CA ASN A 175 -16.32 -5.42 4.55
C ASN A 175 -15.13 -5.60 5.51
N ILE A 176 -14.62 -4.50 6.08
CA ILE A 176 -13.52 -4.53 7.05
C ILE A 176 -13.97 -5.24 8.33
N ILE A 177 -15.13 -4.88 8.89
CA ILE A 177 -15.69 -5.51 10.10
C ILE A 177 -15.90 -7.00 9.87
N ARG A 178 -16.57 -7.37 8.78
CA ARG A 178 -16.83 -8.75 8.38
C ARG A 178 -15.54 -9.57 8.26
N LYS A 179 -14.53 -9.04 7.56
CA LYS A 179 -13.23 -9.70 7.38
C LYS A 179 -12.53 -9.87 8.72
N TYR A 180 -12.46 -8.81 9.53
CA TYR A 180 -11.77 -8.84 10.81
C TYR A 180 -12.40 -9.83 11.80
N ILE A 181 -13.73 -9.87 11.88
CA ILE A 181 -14.42 -10.85 12.73
C ILE A 181 -14.16 -12.27 12.25
N ARG A 182 -14.19 -12.52 10.94
CA ARG A 182 -13.93 -13.86 10.37
C ARG A 182 -12.54 -14.40 10.74
N GLU A 183 -11.55 -13.51 10.79
CA GLU A 183 -10.16 -13.87 11.10
C GLU A 183 -9.91 -14.06 12.61
N ASN A 184 -10.69 -13.41 13.48
CA ASN A 184 -10.41 -13.34 14.93
C ASN A 184 -11.48 -13.95 15.84
N ILE A 185 -12.58 -14.48 15.29
CA ILE A 185 -13.67 -15.06 16.08
C ILE A 185 -13.27 -16.40 16.72
N ASP A 186 -13.53 -16.56 18.02
CA ASP A 186 -13.40 -17.85 18.69
C ASP A 186 -14.70 -18.65 18.54
N GLN A 187 -14.61 -19.75 17.78
CA GLN A 187 -15.74 -20.64 17.49
C GLN A 187 -16.30 -21.36 18.72
N ARG A 188 -15.58 -21.34 19.85
CA ARG A 188 -16.03 -21.86 21.14
C ARG A 188 -17.15 -20.98 21.71
N TYR A 189 -16.98 -19.67 21.67
CA TYR A 189 -17.88 -18.70 22.30
C TYR A 189 -18.84 -18.03 21.33
N ALA A 190 -18.55 -18.03 20.04
CA ALA A 190 -19.41 -17.42 19.03
C ALA A 190 -19.43 -18.22 17.72
N LYS A 191 -20.42 -17.94 16.88
CA LYS A 191 -20.57 -18.54 15.55
C LYS A 191 -21.16 -17.52 14.59
N ILE A 192 -20.66 -17.53 13.36
CA ILE A 192 -21.23 -16.77 12.26
C ILE A 192 -22.49 -17.52 11.78
N ASP A 193 -23.64 -16.86 11.87
CA ASP A 193 -24.95 -17.41 11.47
C ASP A 193 -25.27 -17.07 10.01
N ALA A 194 -24.99 -15.83 9.60
CA ALA A 194 -25.18 -15.36 8.24
C ALA A 194 -23.94 -14.60 7.77
N ASP A 195 -23.42 -14.96 6.61
CA ASP A 195 -22.21 -14.39 6.01
C ASP A 195 -22.47 -14.02 4.55
N TYR A 196 -23.29 -13.00 4.33
CA TYR A 196 -23.65 -12.55 3.00
C TYR A 196 -23.18 -11.11 2.75
N ASP A 197 -23.08 -10.73 1.48
CA ASP A 197 -22.67 -9.38 1.09
C ASP A 197 -23.69 -8.31 1.50
N PHE A 198 -24.91 -8.72 1.87
CA PHE A 198 -26.00 -7.81 2.25
C PHE A 198 -26.36 -7.85 3.73
N VAL A 199 -25.94 -8.87 4.48
CA VAL A 199 -26.17 -9.03 5.93
C VAL A 199 -25.07 -9.90 6.51
N PHE A 200 -24.52 -9.46 7.64
CA PHE A 200 -23.58 -10.24 8.46
C PHE A 200 -24.14 -10.39 9.87
N ARG A 201 -24.28 -11.64 10.33
CA ARG A 201 -24.86 -11.96 11.64
C ARG A 201 -23.97 -12.91 12.43
N VAL A 202 -23.68 -12.54 13.68
CA VAL A 202 -22.92 -13.34 14.63
C VAL A 202 -23.78 -13.67 15.85
N LYS A 203 -23.81 -14.96 16.20
CA LYS A 203 -24.47 -15.47 17.40
C LYS A 203 -23.44 -15.88 18.46
N LYS A 204 -23.66 -15.45 19.71
CA LYS A 204 -22.99 -15.99 20.89
C LYS A 204 -23.46 -17.41 21.15
N LYS A 205 -22.57 -18.29 21.55
CA LYS A 205 -22.92 -19.54 22.25
C LYS A 205 -22.76 -19.30 23.74
N ILE A 206 -23.84 -19.46 24.48
CA ILE A 206 -23.88 -19.33 25.93
C ILE A 206 -24.15 -20.72 26.49
N GLU A 207 -23.30 -21.16 27.41
CA GLU A 207 -23.51 -22.41 28.14
C GLU A 207 -24.67 -22.22 29.12
N LEU A 208 -25.65 -23.13 29.04
CA LEU A 208 -26.78 -23.18 29.96
C LEU A 208 -26.29 -23.71 31.30
N TYR A 209 -26.80 -23.14 32.38
CA TYR A 209 -26.48 -23.65 33.71
C TYR A 209 -27.14 -25.02 33.96
N GLU A 210 -28.40 -25.16 33.51
CA GLU A 210 -29.14 -26.41 33.54
C GLU A 210 -29.46 -26.87 32.10
N PRO A 211 -29.06 -28.09 31.71
CA PRO A 211 -29.38 -28.64 30.39
C PRO A 211 -30.88 -28.76 30.15
N PHE A 212 -31.34 -28.31 28.99
CA PHE A 212 -32.73 -28.49 28.56
C PHE A 212 -32.92 -29.87 27.92
N GLU A 213 -33.81 -30.69 28.47
CA GLU A 213 -34.18 -32.01 27.94
C GLU A 213 -35.20 -31.89 26.80
N TYR A 214 -34.96 -32.58 25.67
CA TYR A 214 -35.91 -32.67 24.57
C TYR A 214 -35.92 -34.08 23.97
N GLU A 215 -37.07 -34.50 23.43
CA GLU A 215 -37.24 -35.82 22.83
C GLU A 215 -37.12 -35.74 21.30
N VAL A 216 -36.36 -36.67 20.72
CA VAL A 216 -36.23 -36.80 19.26
C VAL A 216 -36.67 -38.18 18.84
N ASN A 217 -37.57 -38.26 17.85
CA ASN A 217 -37.92 -39.52 17.22
C ASN A 217 -36.84 -39.92 16.21
N LEU A 218 -36.07 -40.98 16.51
CA LEU A 218 -35.04 -41.48 15.61
C LEU A 218 -35.59 -42.07 14.30
N ASN A 219 -36.86 -42.47 14.29
CA ASN A 219 -37.53 -43.04 13.13
C ASN A 219 -38.34 -41.99 12.33
N GLN A 220 -38.09 -40.71 12.56
CA GLN A 220 -38.75 -39.60 11.85
C GLN A 220 -38.55 -39.76 10.33
N GLY A 221 -39.64 -39.77 9.57
CA GLY A 221 -39.62 -39.98 8.11
C GLY A 221 -39.57 -41.43 7.64
N THR A 222 -39.59 -42.42 8.55
CA THR A 222 -39.64 -43.85 8.19
C THR A 222 -40.99 -44.49 8.54
N ARG A 223 -41.34 -45.62 7.91
CA ARG A 223 -42.55 -46.41 8.23
C ARG A 223 -42.43 -47.24 9.52
N ARG A 224 -41.30 -47.15 10.24
CA ARG A 224 -41.05 -47.88 11.49
C ARG A 224 -41.78 -47.21 12.66
N LYS A 225 -42.07 -47.96 13.73
CA LYS A 225 -42.66 -47.40 14.95
C LYS A 225 -41.77 -46.27 15.49
N PRO A 226 -42.35 -45.14 15.95
CA PRO A 226 -41.58 -44.03 16.48
C PRO A 226 -40.73 -44.50 17.67
N ASN A 227 -39.45 -44.12 17.67
CA ASN A 227 -38.52 -44.42 18.74
C ASN A 227 -38.00 -43.10 19.31
N PHE A 228 -38.60 -42.66 20.41
CA PHE A 228 -38.25 -41.42 21.07
C PHE A 228 -37.04 -41.62 21.97
N VAL A 229 -35.99 -40.84 21.73
CA VAL A 229 -34.79 -40.82 22.55
C VAL A 229 -34.61 -39.42 23.14
N LYS A 230 -34.34 -39.38 24.43
CA LYS A 230 -34.07 -38.13 25.15
C LYS A 230 -32.69 -37.59 24.80
N ARG A 231 -32.61 -36.30 24.53
CA ARG A 231 -31.36 -35.56 24.28
C ARG A 231 -31.34 -34.31 25.15
N TYR A 232 -30.13 -33.84 25.42
CA TYR A 232 -29.89 -32.63 26.21
C TYR A 232 -29.31 -31.54 25.34
N ARG A 233 -29.79 -30.31 25.53
CA ARG A 233 -29.22 -29.10 24.94
C ARG A 233 -28.52 -28.33 26.05
N ASN A 234 -27.21 -28.16 25.89
CA ASN A 234 -26.35 -27.51 26.90
C ASN A 234 -26.02 -26.06 26.54
N THR A 235 -26.44 -25.58 25.36
CA THR A 235 -26.08 -24.26 24.87
C THR A 235 -27.27 -23.53 24.24
N LYS A 236 -27.33 -22.23 24.50
CA LYS A 236 -28.26 -21.29 23.88
C LYS A 236 -27.49 -20.36 22.95
N GLU A 237 -28.12 -19.98 21.83
CA GLU A 237 -27.53 -19.06 20.87
C GLU A 237 -28.29 -17.73 20.90
N ILE A 238 -27.58 -16.60 20.99
CA ILE A 238 -28.15 -15.24 21.01
C ILE A 238 -27.41 -14.39 19.99
N THR A 239 -28.12 -13.63 19.16
CA THR A 239 -27.52 -12.67 18.22
C THR A 239 -26.85 -11.53 18.99
N ILE A 240 -25.55 -11.32 18.76
CA ILE A 240 -24.79 -10.19 19.34
C ILE A 240 -24.65 -9.06 18.33
N LEU A 241 -24.41 -9.44 17.07
CA LEU A 241 -24.12 -8.51 16.00
C LEU A 241 -24.95 -8.90 14.78
N GLU A 242 -25.64 -7.91 14.22
CA GLU A 242 -26.40 -8.05 13.00
C GLU A 242 -26.31 -6.74 12.21
N ILE A 243 -25.45 -6.72 11.19
CA ILE A 243 -25.15 -5.51 10.42
C ILE A 243 -25.40 -5.69 8.92
N SER A 244 -25.72 -4.59 8.24
CA SER A 244 -25.95 -4.51 6.80
C SER A 244 -25.16 -3.33 6.19
N PRO A 245 -24.59 -3.46 4.97
CA PRO A 245 -23.89 -2.36 4.32
C PRO A 245 -24.81 -1.21 3.88
N ASP A 246 -26.09 -1.52 3.61
CA ASP A 246 -27.08 -0.53 3.19
C ASP A 246 -28.12 -0.30 4.31
N VAL A 247 -28.76 0.87 4.28
CA VAL A 247 -29.88 1.19 5.18
C VAL A 247 -31.11 0.42 4.70
N LYS A 248 -31.31 -0.76 5.26
CA LYS A 248 -32.51 -1.57 5.06
C LYS A 248 -33.36 -1.50 6.32
N LYS A 249 -34.68 -1.64 6.18
CA LYS A 249 -35.62 -1.52 7.31
C LYS A 249 -35.43 -2.62 8.37
N ASP A 250 -34.89 -3.76 7.97
CA ASP A 250 -34.88 -4.96 8.81
C ASP A 250 -33.53 -5.21 9.53
N TYR A 251 -32.50 -4.40 9.25
CA TYR A 251 -31.14 -4.63 9.76
C TYR A 251 -30.46 -3.33 10.19
N GLU A 252 -29.62 -3.41 11.21
CA GLU A 252 -28.82 -2.25 11.62
C GLU A 252 -27.76 -1.94 10.55
N PRO A 253 -27.64 -0.68 10.11
CA PRO A 253 -26.62 -0.31 9.14
C PRO A 253 -25.23 -0.39 9.78
N ALA A 254 -24.24 -0.79 9.00
CA ALA A 254 -22.84 -0.78 9.42
C ALA A 254 -22.40 0.64 9.81
N THR A 255 -21.52 0.71 10.81
CA THR A 255 -20.98 1.96 11.32
C THR A 255 -20.20 2.70 10.23
N GLU A 256 -20.45 4.01 10.10
CA GLU A 256 -19.61 4.89 9.30
C GLU A 256 -18.47 5.39 10.15
N PHE A 257 -17.25 5.32 9.62
CA PHE A 257 -16.08 5.86 10.28
C PHE A 257 -15.69 7.20 9.63
N SER A 258 -15.44 8.18 10.48
CA SER A 258 -14.90 9.49 10.08
C SER A 258 -13.76 9.89 11.01
N GLY A 259 -12.71 10.46 10.42
CA GLY A 259 -11.52 10.91 11.13
C GLY A 259 -11.13 12.31 10.71
N GLU A 260 -10.39 12.99 11.58
CA GLU A 260 -9.82 14.31 11.30
C GLU A 260 -8.67 14.22 10.29
N ASN A 261 -7.99 13.08 10.26
CA ASN A 261 -6.98 12.69 9.27
C ASN A 261 -7.01 11.16 9.08
N GLU A 262 -6.22 10.64 8.15
CA GLU A 262 -6.16 9.20 7.86
C GLU A 262 -5.68 8.38 9.08
N GLN A 263 -4.75 8.89 9.88
CA GLN A 263 -4.21 8.19 11.05
C GLN A 263 -5.26 8.05 12.17
N ASP A 264 -5.99 9.12 12.46
CA ASP A 264 -7.08 9.15 13.43
C ASP A 264 -8.20 8.18 13.02
N LEU A 265 -8.57 8.17 11.73
CA LEU A 265 -9.54 7.21 11.21
C LEU A 265 -9.08 5.77 11.43
N LYS A 266 -7.81 5.45 11.12
CA LYS A 266 -7.22 4.12 11.35
C LYS A 266 -7.28 3.72 12.82
N ASN A 267 -6.93 4.64 13.72
CA ASN A 267 -6.99 4.39 15.16
C ASN A 267 -8.43 4.10 15.62
N LYS A 268 -9.41 4.91 15.18
CA LYS A 268 -10.83 4.69 15.50
C LYS A 268 -11.35 3.35 15.02
N ILE A 269 -11.00 2.95 13.79
CA ILE A 269 -11.37 1.64 13.23
C ILE A 269 -10.75 0.52 14.06
N ASN A 270 -9.45 0.60 14.35
CA ASN A 270 -8.74 -0.44 15.10
C ASN A 270 -9.30 -0.60 16.51
N THR A 271 -9.52 0.50 17.23
CA THR A 271 -10.12 0.48 18.57
C THR A 271 -11.50 -0.16 18.54
N TYR A 272 -12.36 0.25 17.59
CA TYR A 272 -13.70 -0.32 17.44
C TYR A 272 -13.66 -1.83 17.17
N LEU A 273 -12.79 -2.28 16.27
CA LEU A 273 -12.66 -3.69 15.93
C LEU A 273 -12.16 -4.53 17.11
N GLN A 274 -11.21 -4.00 17.89
CA GLN A 274 -10.69 -4.65 19.09
C GLN A 274 -11.75 -4.78 20.19
N GLU A 275 -12.52 -3.71 20.44
CA GLU A 275 -13.62 -3.74 21.41
C GLU A 275 -14.70 -4.74 20.99
N LEU A 276 -15.09 -4.71 19.72
CA LEU A 276 -16.12 -5.58 19.17
C LEU A 276 -15.71 -7.06 19.26
N ILE A 277 -14.47 -7.40 18.91
CA ILE A 277 -14.03 -8.79 18.98
C ILE A 277 -13.86 -9.26 20.43
N ALA A 278 -13.42 -8.38 21.33
CA ALA A 278 -13.34 -8.67 22.75
C ALA A 278 -14.72 -8.99 23.33
N GLU A 279 -15.75 -8.23 22.93
CA GLU A 279 -17.13 -8.50 23.34
C GLU A 279 -17.68 -9.81 22.75
N ILE A 280 -17.44 -10.08 21.47
CA ILE A 280 -17.86 -11.32 20.81
C ILE A 280 -17.23 -12.53 21.50
N ASN A 281 -15.92 -12.51 21.74
CA ASN A 281 -15.16 -13.63 22.30
C ASN A 281 -15.28 -13.75 23.83
N ARG A 282 -15.92 -12.79 24.52
CA ARG A 282 -16.07 -12.81 25.98
C ARG A 282 -16.80 -14.06 26.47
N PRO A 283 -16.28 -14.86 27.41
CA PRO A 283 -16.94 -16.09 27.82
C PRO A 283 -18.12 -15.79 28.76
N TYR A 284 -19.35 -16.08 28.30
CA TYR A 284 -20.57 -15.92 29.09
C TYR A 284 -21.22 -17.27 29.40
N VAL A 285 -21.69 -17.41 30.63
CA VAL A 285 -22.48 -18.54 31.13
C VAL A 285 -23.79 -18.02 31.69
N GLU A 286 -24.85 -18.81 31.58
CA GLU A 286 -26.13 -18.46 32.17
C GLU A 286 -26.04 -18.30 33.69
N CYS A 287 -26.68 -17.25 34.23
CA CYS A 287 -26.65 -16.98 35.66
C CYS A 287 -27.52 -17.99 36.44
N LYS A 288 -26.91 -18.65 37.42
CA LYS A 288 -27.54 -19.63 38.32
C LYS A 288 -28.75 -19.08 39.07
N HIS A 289 -28.72 -17.79 39.41
CA HIS A 289 -29.73 -17.16 40.26
C HIS A 289 -30.87 -16.50 39.48
N CYS A 290 -30.72 -16.32 38.17
CA CYS A 290 -31.65 -15.54 37.36
C CYS A 290 -32.58 -16.39 36.50
N GLN A 291 -32.68 -17.71 36.74
CA GLN A 291 -33.55 -18.63 35.97
C GLN A 291 -33.43 -18.45 34.44
N GLY A 292 -32.21 -18.17 33.96
CA GLY A 292 -31.92 -18.00 32.54
C GLY A 292 -32.15 -16.63 31.91
N TYR A 293 -32.50 -15.61 32.70
CA TYR A 293 -32.63 -14.23 32.21
C TYR A 293 -31.30 -13.44 32.22
N GLY A 294 -30.33 -13.84 33.03
CA GLY A 294 -29.04 -13.15 33.17
C GLY A 294 -27.86 -14.01 32.69
N VAL A 295 -26.75 -13.36 32.33
CA VAL A 295 -25.47 -13.99 32.02
C VAL A 295 -24.38 -13.50 32.97
N VAL A 296 -23.48 -14.39 33.34
CA VAL A 296 -22.28 -14.11 34.16
C VAL A 296 -21.03 -14.48 33.37
N LEU A 297 -19.91 -13.85 33.73
CA LEU A 297 -18.62 -14.23 33.16
C LEU A 297 -18.27 -15.64 33.62
N LYS A 298 -17.76 -16.45 32.70
CA LYS A 298 -17.10 -17.69 33.08
C LYS A 298 -15.85 -17.29 33.85
N GLU A 299 -15.87 -17.46 35.16
CA GLU A 299 -14.65 -17.33 35.95
C GLU A 299 -13.70 -18.45 35.51
N ASP A 300 -12.50 -18.07 35.08
CA ASP A 300 -11.44 -19.02 34.77
C ASP A 300 -11.06 -19.72 36.09
N ASN A 301 -11.52 -20.96 36.25
CA ASN A 301 -10.96 -21.89 37.22
C ASN A 301 -9.62 -22.44 36.70
#